data_AF-A0A5B1B973-F1
#
_entry.id   AF-A0A5B1B973-F1
#
_cell.length_a   1.000
_cell.length_b   1.000
_cell.length_c   1.000
_cell.angle_alpha   90.00
_cell.angle_beta   90.00
_cell.angle_gamma   90.00
#
_symmetry.space_group_name_H-M   'P 1'
#
loop_
_entity.id
_entity.type
_entity.pdbx_description
1 polymer ?
#
loop_
_entity_poly.entity_id
_entity_poly.type
_entity_poly.pdbx_seq_one_letter_code
_entity_poly.pdbx_strand_id
1 'polypeptide(L)'
;MYKAIIRPILFKYDPEKVHHFTFRMIKIMAKIPFVPGIFKSIYQINNPNLEREVFGLKFKNPVGLAAGFDKDAKLFNELSDFGFGFVEIGTLTPKPQEGNPKKRLFRLKNDAAIINRMGFNNGGVEDAVRRLKKNKGVLIGGNIGKNKLTSNDNAEEDYKICFDALFAYVDYFVVNVSSPNTPNLRALQDKEPLTALLNSLQSTNQEKALPKPILLKIAPDLTEEQLFDIIDIIKETKIAGVIATNTTISRKGLRSNLALANEKGGLSGKPLTDRSTEVIRFLSEKSGKAFPIIGVGGIHSPHDAIEKIEAGASLVQLYTGFIYEGPGLIKQINKELLKKGL
;
A
#
# COMPACT_ATOMS: atom_id res chain seq x y z
N MET A 1 13.30 22.59 -1.91
CA MET A 1 12.23 22.93 -2.89
C MET A 1 10.85 22.38 -2.50
N TYR A 2 10.62 21.06 -2.46
CA TYR A 2 9.26 20.50 -2.28
C TYR A 2 8.54 21.00 -1.02
N LYS A 3 9.10 20.77 0.18
CA LYS A 3 8.48 21.14 1.46
C LYS A 3 8.29 22.65 1.65
N ALA A 4 9.16 23.45 1.02
CA ALA A 4 9.22 24.89 1.19
C ALA A 4 8.33 25.65 0.18
N ILE A 5 8.14 25.13 -1.04
CA ILE A 5 7.47 25.85 -2.12
C ILE A 5 6.24 25.06 -2.63
N ILE A 6 6.45 23.85 -3.14
CA ILE A 6 5.39 23.07 -3.80
C ILE A 6 4.31 22.67 -2.80
N ARG A 7 4.70 22.09 -1.67
CA ARG A 7 3.76 21.56 -0.66
C ARG A 7 2.87 22.67 -0.08
N PRO A 8 3.38 23.83 0.39
CA PRO A 8 2.52 24.91 0.89
C PRO A 8 1.46 25.37 -0.13
N ILE A 9 1.79 25.41 -1.42
CA ILE A 9 0.84 25.77 -2.48
C ILE A 9 -0.22 24.68 -2.65
N LEU A 10 0.20 23.43 -2.87
CA LEU A 10 -0.73 22.30 -3.04
C LEU A 10 -1.62 22.08 -1.80
N PHE A 11 -1.15 22.47 -0.61
CA PHE A 11 -1.88 22.33 0.65
C PHE A 11 -3.00 23.35 0.85
N LYS A 12 -3.15 24.32 -0.06
CA LYS A 12 -4.27 25.27 -0.08
C LYS A 12 -5.54 24.71 -0.75
N TYR A 13 -5.41 23.65 -1.54
CA TYR A 13 -6.51 23.13 -2.36
C TYR A 13 -7.13 21.84 -1.79
N ASP A 14 -8.22 21.37 -2.40
CA ASP A 14 -8.81 20.07 -2.09
C ASP A 14 -7.81 18.92 -2.36
N PRO A 15 -7.57 18.01 -1.39
CA PRO A 15 -6.56 16.97 -1.55
C PRO A 15 -6.86 15.98 -2.68
N GLU A 16 -8.13 15.66 -2.95
CA GLU A 16 -8.48 14.71 -4.02
C GLU A 16 -8.29 15.36 -5.40
N LYS A 17 -8.65 16.65 -5.54
CA LYS A 17 -8.32 17.42 -6.75
C LYS A 17 -6.81 17.53 -6.97
N VAL A 18 -6.03 17.79 -5.91
CA VAL A 18 -4.56 17.87 -5.97
C VAL A 18 -3.93 16.54 -6.38
N HIS A 19 -4.47 15.42 -5.89
CA HIS A 19 -3.99 14.09 -6.27
C HIS A 19 -4.15 13.88 -7.79
N HIS A 20 -5.33 14.13 -8.35
CA HIS A 20 -5.56 14.02 -9.80
C HIS A 20 -4.78 15.04 -10.63
N PHE A 21 -4.63 16.27 -10.13
CA PHE A 21 -3.79 17.29 -10.76
C PHE A 21 -2.33 16.83 -10.84
N THR A 22 -1.77 16.37 -9.71
CA THR A 22 -0.41 15.84 -9.64
C THR A 22 -0.22 14.68 -10.61
N PHE A 23 -1.20 13.78 -10.70
CA PHE A 23 -1.16 12.67 -11.65
C PHE A 23 -1.05 13.15 -13.10
N ARG A 24 -1.86 14.14 -13.47
CA ARG A 24 -1.83 14.74 -14.81
C ARG A 24 -0.48 15.40 -15.08
N MET A 25 0.07 16.13 -14.10
CA MET A 25 1.35 16.82 -14.26
C MET A 25 2.50 15.83 -14.43
N ILE A 26 2.57 14.78 -13.61
CA ILE A 26 3.57 13.71 -13.76
C ILE A 26 3.49 13.10 -15.16
N LYS A 27 2.28 12.80 -15.63
CA LYS A 27 2.07 12.22 -16.97
C LYS A 27 2.52 13.15 -18.10
N ILE A 28 2.29 14.45 -17.97
CA ILE A 28 2.74 15.45 -18.95
C ILE A 28 4.26 15.54 -18.93
N MET A 29 4.86 15.68 -17.74
CA MET A 29 6.31 15.76 -17.58
C MET A 29 7.02 14.52 -18.11
N ALA A 30 6.48 13.32 -17.87
CA ALA A 30 7.06 12.07 -18.33
C ALA A 30 7.05 11.90 -19.86
N LYS A 31 6.25 12.67 -20.59
CA LYS A 31 6.25 12.69 -22.06
C LYS A 31 7.32 13.61 -22.65
N ILE A 32 7.87 14.53 -21.86
CA ILE A 32 8.93 15.43 -22.32
C ILE A 32 10.23 14.60 -22.37
N PRO A 33 10.94 14.57 -23.51
CA PRO A 33 12.23 13.87 -23.61
C PRO A 33 13.19 14.30 -22.50
N PHE A 34 14.02 13.36 -22.04
CA PHE A 34 15.02 13.53 -20.97
C PHE A 34 14.49 13.77 -19.55
N VAL A 35 13.27 14.29 -19.37
CA VAL A 35 12.70 14.57 -18.04
C VAL A 35 12.63 13.31 -17.14
N PRO A 36 12.20 12.13 -17.63
CA PRO A 36 12.29 10.90 -16.83
C PRO A 36 13.72 10.58 -16.37
N GLY A 37 14.72 10.79 -17.22
CA GLY A 37 16.14 10.59 -16.87
C GLY A 37 16.61 11.52 -15.76
N ILE A 38 16.15 12.77 -15.76
CA ILE A 38 16.42 13.74 -14.70
C ILE A 38 15.81 13.27 -13.38
N PHE A 39 14.54 12.84 -13.36
CA PHE A 39 13.92 12.31 -12.14
C PHE A 39 14.66 11.10 -11.58
N LYS A 40 15.05 10.15 -12.44
CA LYS A 40 15.86 9.00 -12.03
C LYS A 40 17.18 9.44 -11.41
N SER A 41 17.93 10.35 -12.05
CA SER A 41 19.20 10.86 -11.52
C SER A 41 19.03 11.55 -10.14
N ILE A 42 17.96 12.31 -9.97
CA ILE A 42 17.69 13.03 -8.72
C ILE A 42 17.26 12.08 -7.61
N TYR A 43 16.40 11.09 -7.88
CA TYR A 43 15.69 10.32 -6.83
C TYR A 43 16.11 8.86 -6.69
N GLN A 44 16.61 8.21 -7.74
CA GLN A 44 17.01 6.80 -7.65
C GLN A 44 18.41 6.65 -7.04
N ILE A 45 18.60 5.54 -6.33
CA ILE A 45 19.90 5.01 -5.92
C ILE A 45 19.94 3.57 -6.41
N ASN A 46 20.87 3.28 -7.31
CA ASN A 46 21.12 1.94 -7.79
C ASN A 46 22.37 1.42 -7.10
N ASN A 47 22.19 0.51 -6.15
CA ASN A 47 23.28 -0.11 -5.40
C ASN A 47 22.88 -1.56 -5.08
N PRO A 48 23.70 -2.57 -5.42
CA PRO A 48 23.41 -3.97 -5.13
C PRO A 48 23.10 -4.27 -3.64
N ASN A 49 23.69 -3.50 -2.71
CA ASN A 49 23.45 -3.67 -1.27
C ASN A 49 22.03 -3.26 -0.84
N LEU A 50 21.28 -2.55 -1.68
CA LEU A 50 19.86 -2.27 -1.45
C LEU A 50 18.96 -3.39 -2.00
N GLU A 51 19.46 -4.26 -2.88
CA GLU A 51 18.63 -5.30 -3.45
C GLU A 51 18.15 -6.27 -2.37
N ARG A 52 16.92 -6.77 -2.52
CA ARG A 52 16.33 -7.77 -1.62
C ARG A 52 15.69 -8.88 -2.43
N GLU A 53 15.83 -10.10 -1.96
CA GLU A 53 15.04 -11.22 -2.43
C GLU A 53 14.00 -11.55 -1.37
N VAL A 54 12.72 -11.30 -1.68
CA VAL A 54 11.61 -11.50 -0.75
C VAL A 54 10.47 -12.12 -1.53
N PHE A 55 9.80 -13.13 -0.95
CA PHE A 55 8.73 -13.88 -1.63
C PHE A 55 9.16 -14.57 -2.95
N GLY A 56 10.46 -14.81 -3.15
CA GLY A 56 11.01 -15.28 -4.43
C GLY A 56 11.06 -14.21 -5.52
N LEU A 57 10.90 -12.92 -5.17
CA LEU A 57 10.99 -11.79 -6.08
C LEU A 57 12.22 -10.93 -5.75
N LYS A 58 12.87 -10.41 -6.80
CA LYS A 58 14.03 -9.52 -6.66
C LYS A 58 13.61 -8.04 -6.69
N PHE A 59 13.70 -7.39 -5.54
CA PHE A 59 13.44 -5.96 -5.36
C PHE A 59 14.74 -5.16 -5.53
N LYS A 60 14.68 -4.05 -6.28
CA LYS A 60 15.83 -3.15 -6.49
C LYS A 60 16.25 -2.39 -5.24
N ASN A 61 15.29 -2.13 -4.36
CA ASN A 61 15.46 -1.52 -3.04
C ASN A 61 14.22 -1.84 -2.18
N PRO A 62 14.28 -1.75 -0.85
CA PRO A 62 13.19 -2.19 0.01
C PRO A 62 12.02 -1.20 0.12
N VAL A 63 12.05 -0.06 -0.58
CA VAL A 63 11.08 1.02 -0.41
C VAL A 63 10.06 1.03 -1.56
N GLY A 64 8.81 0.71 -1.26
CA GLY A 64 7.71 0.66 -2.22
C GLY A 64 6.67 1.78 -2.05
N LEU A 65 5.81 1.91 -3.06
CA LEU A 65 4.61 2.74 -2.98
C LEU A 65 3.42 1.88 -2.53
N ALA A 66 2.70 2.32 -1.50
CA ALA A 66 1.54 1.59 -0.98
C ALA A 66 0.30 1.72 -1.88
N ALA A 67 -0.60 0.72 -1.83
CA ALA A 67 -1.90 0.80 -2.50
C ALA A 67 -2.72 2.02 -2.08
N GLY A 68 -3.66 2.37 -2.95
CA GLY A 68 -4.58 3.48 -2.80
C GLY A 68 -4.03 4.78 -3.39
N PHE A 69 -2.75 4.82 -3.79
CA PHE A 69 -2.16 5.95 -4.50
C PHE A 69 -2.45 5.82 -6.00
N ASP A 70 -1.87 4.84 -6.69
CA ASP A 70 -2.18 4.54 -8.09
C ASP A 70 -3.22 3.43 -8.24
N LYS A 71 -4.48 3.75 -7.90
CA LYS A 71 -5.57 2.77 -7.84
C LYS A 71 -5.83 2.04 -9.16
N ASP A 72 -5.75 2.78 -10.27
CA ASP A 72 -6.13 2.32 -11.60
C ASP A 72 -4.94 1.97 -12.48
N ALA A 73 -3.74 1.76 -11.92
CA ALA A 73 -2.51 1.53 -12.69
C ALA A 73 -2.26 2.60 -13.77
N LYS A 74 -2.46 3.87 -13.43
CA LYS A 74 -2.37 5.02 -14.35
C LYS A 74 -0.96 5.58 -14.47
N LEU A 75 -0.12 5.39 -13.46
CA LEU A 75 1.19 6.04 -13.31
C LEU A 75 2.31 5.16 -12.75
N PHE A 76 2.08 3.87 -12.50
CA PHE A 76 3.10 2.99 -11.91
C PHE A 76 4.47 3.06 -12.62
N ASN A 77 4.51 3.20 -13.95
CA ASN A 77 5.73 3.41 -14.72
C ASN A 77 6.43 4.71 -14.30
N GLU A 78 5.72 5.84 -14.36
CA GLU A 78 6.24 7.16 -14.01
C GLU A 78 6.59 7.28 -12.53
N LEU A 79 5.85 6.62 -11.65
CA LEU A 79 6.09 6.61 -10.21
C LEU A 79 7.39 5.86 -9.86
N SER A 80 7.76 4.84 -10.66
CA SER A 80 9.03 4.13 -10.49
C SER A 80 10.26 5.04 -10.69
N ASP A 81 10.12 6.12 -11.47
CA ASP A 81 11.19 7.08 -11.70
C ASP A 81 11.56 7.90 -10.44
N PHE A 82 10.70 7.90 -9.40
CA PHE A 82 10.91 8.61 -8.14
C PHE A 82 11.66 7.81 -7.07
N GLY A 83 12.26 6.68 -7.41
CA GLY A 83 13.10 5.91 -6.48
C GLY A 83 12.50 4.62 -5.94
N PHE A 84 11.19 4.40 -6.11
CA PHE A 84 10.52 3.23 -5.57
C PHE A 84 11.08 1.92 -6.17
N GLY A 85 11.38 0.95 -5.32
CA GLY A 85 11.78 -0.40 -5.72
C GLY A 85 10.61 -1.22 -6.27
N PHE A 86 9.38 -0.90 -5.85
CA PHE A 86 8.15 -1.56 -6.29
C PHE A 86 6.92 -0.65 -6.09
N VAL A 87 5.83 -0.97 -6.79
CA VAL A 87 4.57 -0.21 -6.71
C VAL A 87 3.39 -1.16 -6.46
N GLU A 88 2.62 -0.93 -5.41
CA GLU A 88 1.35 -1.61 -5.20
C GLU A 88 0.21 -0.76 -5.80
N ILE A 89 -0.44 -1.26 -6.85
CA ILE A 89 -1.62 -0.63 -7.46
C ILE A 89 -2.90 -1.03 -6.70
N GLY A 90 -4.05 -0.49 -7.10
CA GLY A 90 -5.33 -0.83 -6.49
C GLY A 90 -5.63 -0.04 -5.21
N THR A 91 -6.60 -0.42 -4.41
CA THR A 91 -7.40 -1.65 -4.52
C THR A 91 -8.32 -1.66 -5.74
N LEU A 92 -8.18 -2.69 -6.56
CA LEU A 92 -9.04 -2.96 -7.71
C LEU A 92 -10.21 -3.87 -7.29
N THR A 93 -11.34 -3.68 -7.95
CA THR A 93 -12.52 -4.52 -7.83
C THR A 93 -12.92 -5.03 -9.21
N PRO A 94 -13.74 -6.09 -9.33
CA PRO A 94 -14.14 -6.62 -10.64
C PRO A 94 -14.76 -5.55 -11.53
N LYS A 95 -15.80 -4.89 -11.02
CA LYS A 95 -16.54 -3.83 -11.70
C LYS A 95 -16.02 -2.44 -11.31
N PRO A 96 -16.12 -1.45 -12.20
CA PRO A 96 -15.88 -0.05 -11.86
C PRO A 96 -16.82 0.41 -10.73
N GLN A 97 -16.32 1.28 -9.85
CA GLN A 97 -17.15 1.94 -8.84
C GLN A 97 -16.60 3.32 -8.46
N GLU A 98 -17.52 4.25 -8.24
CA GLU A 98 -17.20 5.65 -7.88
C GLU A 98 -16.60 5.79 -6.47
N GLY A 99 -16.86 4.82 -5.59
CA GLY A 99 -16.56 4.86 -4.16
C GLY A 99 -17.58 5.66 -3.34
N ASN A 100 -17.19 6.13 -2.15
CA ASN A 100 -18.11 6.89 -1.28
C ASN A 100 -18.29 8.35 -1.74
N PRO A 101 -19.39 9.03 -1.41
CA PRO A 101 -19.63 10.42 -1.80
C PRO A 101 -18.51 11.39 -1.37
N LYS A 102 -18.26 12.42 -2.18
CA LYS A 102 -17.32 13.50 -1.85
C LYS A 102 -17.99 14.52 -0.92
N LYS A 103 -17.26 15.18 -0.01
CA LYS A 103 -15.82 15.10 0.26
C LYS A 103 -15.45 13.89 1.15
N ARG A 104 -14.34 13.22 0.80
CA ARG A 104 -13.93 11.92 1.38
C ARG A 104 -12.44 11.80 1.68
N LEU A 105 -11.68 12.88 1.53
CA LEU A 105 -10.24 12.94 1.78
C LEU A 105 -9.91 14.26 2.48
N PHE A 106 -9.19 14.16 3.59
CA PHE A 106 -8.95 15.27 4.52
C PHE A 106 -7.50 15.27 4.97
N ARG A 107 -6.86 16.43 4.98
CA ARG A 107 -5.47 16.61 5.45
C ARG A 107 -5.45 17.24 6.83
N LEU A 108 -4.96 16.50 7.80
CA LEU A 108 -4.71 16.96 9.17
C LEU A 108 -3.28 17.49 9.23
N LYS A 109 -3.11 18.76 8.83
CA LYS A 109 -1.79 19.35 8.59
C LYS A 109 -0.92 19.40 9.84
N ASN A 110 -1.52 19.72 10.99
CA ASN A 110 -0.84 19.81 12.28
C ASN A 110 -0.32 18.44 12.75
N ASP A 111 -0.92 17.36 12.26
CA ASP A 111 -0.59 15.98 12.62
C ASP A 111 0.27 15.29 11.55
N ALA A 112 0.57 15.98 10.44
CA ALA A 112 1.14 15.37 9.24
C ALA A 112 0.38 14.10 8.79
N ALA A 113 -0.95 14.17 8.82
CA ALA A 113 -1.83 13.02 8.66
C ALA A 113 -2.92 13.23 7.60
N ILE A 114 -3.59 12.13 7.25
CA ILE A 114 -4.70 12.08 6.32
C ILE A 114 -5.82 11.23 6.91
N ILE A 115 -7.06 11.73 6.87
CA ILE A 115 -8.25 10.91 7.05
C ILE A 115 -8.89 10.69 5.68
N ASN A 116 -9.24 9.44 5.37
CA ASN A 116 -9.91 9.12 4.12
C ASN A 116 -11.05 8.11 4.32
N ARG A 117 -12.14 8.32 3.57
CA ARG A 117 -13.27 7.40 3.46
C ARG A 117 -13.59 7.04 2.02
N MET A 118 -12.58 6.74 1.20
CA MET A 118 -12.75 6.70 -0.25
C MET A 118 -13.62 5.53 -0.76
N GLY A 119 -13.58 4.38 -0.10
CA GLY A 119 -14.43 3.21 -0.44
C GLY A 119 -14.10 2.58 -1.80
N PHE A 120 -12.83 2.22 -2.03
CA PHE A 120 -12.36 1.55 -3.26
C PHE A 120 -12.85 2.18 -4.57
N ASN A 121 -12.78 3.50 -4.73
CA ASN A 121 -13.05 4.13 -6.03
C ASN A 121 -12.00 3.69 -7.08
N ASN A 122 -12.43 3.04 -8.15
CA ASN A 122 -11.57 2.50 -9.19
C ASN A 122 -12.35 2.23 -10.50
N GLY A 123 -11.63 2.10 -11.61
CA GLY A 123 -12.17 1.89 -12.95
C GLY A 123 -12.47 0.43 -13.31
N GLY A 124 -12.36 -0.51 -12.36
CA GLY A 124 -12.51 -1.94 -12.60
C GLY A 124 -11.22 -2.61 -13.07
N VAL A 125 -11.13 -3.92 -12.84
CA VAL A 125 -9.89 -4.69 -13.07
C VAL A 125 -9.48 -4.74 -14.54
N GLU A 126 -10.43 -4.88 -15.47
CA GLU A 126 -10.15 -4.95 -16.91
C GLU A 126 -9.49 -3.67 -17.45
N ASP A 127 -9.94 -2.52 -16.96
CA ASP A 127 -9.42 -1.20 -17.31
C ASP A 127 -7.98 -1.03 -16.83
N ALA A 128 -7.66 -1.56 -15.64
CA ALA A 128 -6.30 -1.60 -15.12
C ALA A 128 -5.41 -2.54 -15.94
N VAL A 129 -5.88 -3.74 -16.30
CA VAL A 129 -5.16 -4.68 -17.17
C VAL A 129 -4.73 -4.03 -18.48
N ARG A 130 -5.62 -3.29 -19.14
CA ARG A 130 -5.29 -2.56 -20.38
C ARG A 130 -4.12 -1.58 -20.20
N ARG A 131 -3.94 -1.02 -19.01
CA ARG A 131 -2.83 -0.10 -18.69
C ARG A 131 -1.57 -0.87 -18.30
N LEU A 132 -1.70 -1.95 -17.55
CA LEU A 132 -0.59 -2.81 -17.11
C LEU A 132 0.13 -3.50 -18.27
N LYS A 133 -0.55 -3.75 -19.40
CA LYS A 133 0.09 -4.20 -20.65
C LYS A 133 1.24 -3.28 -21.13
N LYS A 134 1.32 -2.05 -20.62
CA LYS A 134 2.37 -1.07 -20.94
C LYS A 134 3.48 -1.04 -19.88
N ASN A 135 3.57 -2.03 -19.00
CA ASN A 135 4.61 -2.09 -17.99
C ASN A 135 6.01 -2.17 -18.61
N LYS A 136 6.93 -1.34 -18.11
CA LYS A 136 8.33 -1.25 -18.57
C LYS A 136 9.30 -1.95 -17.61
N GLY A 137 8.84 -2.99 -16.92
CA GLY A 137 9.64 -3.75 -15.94
C GLY A 137 9.61 -3.18 -14.53
N VAL A 138 8.53 -2.48 -14.15
CA VAL A 138 8.24 -2.14 -12.75
C VAL A 138 7.74 -3.40 -12.04
N LEU A 139 8.24 -3.66 -10.82
CA LEU A 139 7.71 -4.70 -9.95
C LEU A 139 6.39 -4.20 -9.33
N ILE A 140 5.30 -4.90 -9.62
CA ILE A 140 3.93 -4.46 -9.32
C ILE A 140 3.22 -5.45 -8.38
N GLY A 141 2.68 -4.92 -7.28
CA GLY A 141 1.72 -5.62 -6.45
C GLY A 141 0.27 -5.32 -6.87
N GLY A 142 -0.54 -6.34 -7.09
CA GLY A 142 -1.97 -6.23 -7.36
C GLY A 142 -2.80 -6.26 -6.08
N ASN A 143 -3.20 -5.11 -5.54
CA ASN A 143 -4.13 -5.05 -4.42
C ASN A 143 -5.57 -5.26 -4.90
N ILE A 144 -6.22 -6.32 -4.42
CA ILE A 144 -7.55 -6.75 -4.85
C ILE A 144 -8.54 -6.71 -3.68
N GLY A 145 -9.81 -6.43 -4.00
CA GLY A 145 -10.89 -6.33 -3.03
C GLY A 145 -12.24 -6.54 -3.69
N LYS A 146 -13.29 -6.68 -2.87
CA LYS A 146 -14.66 -6.84 -3.35
C LYS A 146 -15.31 -5.52 -3.76
N ASN A 147 -16.23 -5.58 -4.72
CA ASN A 147 -17.13 -4.49 -5.03
C ASN A 147 -18.01 -4.14 -3.81
N LYS A 148 -18.40 -2.86 -3.71
CA LYS A 148 -19.19 -2.36 -2.57
C LYS A 148 -20.54 -3.07 -2.40
N LEU A 149 -21.17 -3.44 -3.50
CA LEU A 149 -22.51 -4.05 -3.52
C LEU A 149 -22.48 -5.58 -3.37
N THR A 150 -21.32 -6.22 -3.50
CA THR A 150 -21.17 -7.65 -3.29
C THR A 150 -21.29 -7.97 -1.79
N SER A 151 -22.13 -8.94 -1.42
CA SER A 151 -22.22 -9.43 -0.04
C SER A 151 -20.92 -10.12 0.39
N ASN A 152 -20.74 -10.36 1.68
CA ASN A 152 -19.57 -11.11 2.17
C ASN A 152 -19.61 -12.57 1.71
N ASP A 153 -20.79 -13.19 1.66
CA ASP A 153 -20.99 -14.56 1.18
C ASP A 153 -20.54 -14.76 -0.28
N ASN A 154 -20.61 -13.70 -1.09
CA ASN A 154 -20.18 -13.71 -2.49
C ASN A 154 -18.83 -13.01 -2.70
N ALA A 155 -18.14 -12.58 -1.64
CA ALA A 155 -16.94 -11.78 -1.77
C ALA A 155 -15.79 -12.56 -2.43
N GLU A 156 -15.70 -13.87 -2.19
CA GLU A 156 -14.68 -14.75 -2.76
C GLU A 156 -14.62 -14.65 -4.29
N GLU A 157 -15.77 -14.62 -4.96
CA GLU A 157 -15.85 -14.52 -6.42
C GLU A 157 -15.22 -13.24 -6.94
N ASP A 158 -15.43 -12.11 -6.26
CA ASP A 158 -14.80 -10.84 -6.65
C ASP A 158 -13.27 -10.90 -6.55
N TYR A 159 -12.73 -11.59 -5.53
CA TYR A 159 -11.29 -11.79 -5.40
C TYR A 159 -10.76 -12.70 -6.51
N LYS A 160 -11.44 -13.80 -6.84
CA LYS A 160 -11.05 -14.71 -7.93
C LYS A 160 -11.05 -14.01 -9.28
N ILE A 161 -12.10 -13.26 -9.62
CA ILE A 161 -12.17 -12.47 -10.86
C ILE A 161 -10.99 -11.52 -10.96
N CYS A 162 -10.66 -10.79 -9.88
CA CYS A 162 -9.52 -9.88 -9.90
C CYS A 162 -8.18 -10.64 -10.00
N PHE A 163 -8.06 -11.75 -9.29
CA PHE A 163 -6.87 -12.59 -9.29
C PHE A 163 -6.56 -13.09 -10.70
N ASP A 164 -7.52 -13.73 -11.36
CA ASP A 164 -7.37 -14.26 -12.71
C ASP A 164 -7.10 -13.16 -13.74
N ALA A 165 -7.83 -12.06 -13.69
CA ALA A 165 -7.65 -10.94 -14.62
C ALA A 165 -6.26 -10.31 -14.54
N LEU A 166 -5.69 -10.22 -13.32
CA LEU A 166 -4.38 -9.59 -13.09
C LEU A 166 -3.22 -10.58 -13.16
N PHE A 167 -3.47 -11.90 -13.18
CA PHE A 167 -2.44 -12.92 -12.98
C PHE A 167 -1.24 -12.75 -13.90
N ALA A 168 -1.45 -12.45 -15.19
CA ALA A 168 -0.36 -12.27 -16.15
C ALA A 168 0.38 -10.92 -16.04
N TYR A 169 -0.08 -9.98 -15.21
CA TYR A 169 0.32 -8.57 -15.29
C TYR A 169 0.89 -7.97 -13.99
N VAL A 170 0.81 -8.68 -12.87
CA VAL A 170 1.37 -8.26 -11.57
C VAL A 170 2.36 -9.31 -11.07
N ASP A 171 3.30 -8.94 -10.20
CA ASP A 171 4.33 -9.85 -9.68
C ASP A 171 3.90 -10.56 -8.40
N TYR A 172 3.06 -9.90 -7.58
CA TYR A 172 2.44 -10.48 -6.39
C TYR A 172 1.03 -9.93 -6.18
N PHE A 173 0.24 -10.64 -5.38
CA PHE A 173 -1.13 -10.27 -5.03
C PHE A 173 -1.23 -9.80 -3.58
N VAL A 174 -2.17 -8.90 -3.32
CA VAL A 174 -2.51 -8.45 -1.98
C VAL A 174 -4.02 -8.55 -1.77
N VAL A 175 -4.42 -9.43 -0.86
CA VAL A 175 -5.82 -9.59 -0.44
C VAL A 175 -6.13 -8.53 0.62
N ASN A 176 -7.08 -7.64 0.33
CA ASN A 176 -7.40 -6.50 1.19
C ASN A 176 -8.77 -6.63 1.85
N VAL A 177 -8.77 -7.16 3.07
CA VAL A 177 -9.95 -7.26 3.96
C VAL A 177 -9.97 -6.17 5.05
N SER A 178 -9.03 -5.22 5.03
CA SER A 178 -8.78 -4.32 6.17
C SER A 178 -9.32 -2.88 6.02
N SER A 179 -9.94 -2.55 4.88
CA SER A 179 -10.45 -1.19 4.66
C SER A 179 -11.61 -0.85 5.60
N PRO A 180 -11.55 0.25 6.36
CA PRO A 180 -12.67 0.71 7.20
C PRO A 180 -13.79 1.39 6.39
N ASN A 181 -13.63 1.49 5.07
CA ASN A 181 -14.43 2.37 4.22
C ASN A 181 -15.43 1.61 3.32
N THR A 182 -15.37 0.28 3.35
CA THR A 182 -16.28 -0.62 2.66
C THR A 182 -17.12 -1.32 3.72
N PRO A 183 -18.45 -1.16 3.73
CA PRO A 183 -19.32 -1.76 4.74
C PRO A 183 -19.06 -3.25 4.90
N ASN A 184 -18.97 -3.69 6.16
CA ASN A 184 -18.78 -5.09 6.58
C ASN A 184 -17.52 -5.80 6.05
N LEU A 185 -16.60 -5.10 5.37
CA LEU A 185 -15.41 -5.74 4.82
C LEU A 185 -14.50 -6.31 5.91
N ARG A 186 -14.34 -5.60 7.03
CA ARG A 186 -13.50 -6.06 8.16
C ARG A 186 -14.06 -7.32 8.85
N ALA A 187 -15.32 -7.68 8.65
CA ALA A 187 -15.85 -8.95 9.14
C ALA A 187 -15.28 -10.15 8.36
N LEU A 188 -14.80 -9.95 7.12
CA LEU A 188 -14.03 -10.98 6.40
C LEU A 188 -12.61 -11.16 6.98
N GLN A 189 -12.24 -10.40 8.02
CA GLN A 189 -10.96 -10.55 8.70
C GLN A 189 -11.03 -11.55 9.87
N ASP A 190 -12.24 -12.02 10.21
CA ASP A 190 -12.41 -13.09 11.20
C ASP A 190 -11.78 -14.39 10.66
N LYS A 191 -11.27 -15.24 11.58
CA LYS A 191 -10.37 -16.35 11.25
C LYS A 191 -10.92 -17.29 10.17
N GLU A 192 -12.12 -17.80 10.36
CA GLU A 192 -12.74 -18.79 9.47
C GLU A 192 -12.99 -18.26 8.04
N PRO A 193 -13.73 -17.15 7.82
CA PRO A 193 -13.95 -16.64 6.46
C PRO A 193 -12.65 -16.20 5.77
N LEU A 194 -11.68 -15.68 6.54
CA LEU A 194 -10.40 -15.28 6.00
C LEU A 194 -9.56 -16.48 5.54
N THR A 195 -9.49 -17.54 6.37
CA THR A 195 -8.83 -18.80 6.02
C THR A 195 -9.45 -19.40 4.77
N ALA A 196 -10.78 -19.48 4.69
CA ALA A 196 -11.48 -20.04 3.53
C ALA A 196 -11.15 -19.27 2.24
N LEU A 197 -11.22 -17.93 2.28
CA LEU A 197 -10.88 -17.07 1.15
C LEU A 197 -9.43 -17.28 0.69
N LEU A 198 -8.48 -17.29 1.62
CA LEU A 198 -7.05 -17.42 1.30
C LEU A 198 -6.70 -18.82 0.78
N ASN A 199 -7.27 -19.88 1.36
CA ASN A 199 -7.11 -21.24 0.86
C ASN A 199 -7.65 -21.38 -0.57
N SER A 200 -8.82 -20.81 -0.85
CA SER A 200 -9.41 -20.82 -2.18
C SER A 200 -8.51 -20.15 -3.22
N LEU A 201 -8.04 -18.93 -2.94
CA LEU A 201 -7.11 -18.22 -3.82
C LEU A 201 -5.77 -18.93 -3.96
N GLN A 202 -5.24 -19.49 -2.86
CA GLN A 202 -3.98 -20.22 -2.89
C GLN A 202 -4.09 -21.50 -3.71
N SER A 203 -5.19 -22.25 -3.62
CA SER A 203 -5.44 -23.41 -4.49
C SER A 203 -5.45 -23.03 -5.96
N THR A 204 -6.21 -21.98 -6.33
CA THR A 204 -6.23 -21.46 -7.71
C THR A 204 -4.84 -20.98 -8.17
N ASN A 205 -4.04 -20.42 -7.25
CA ASN A 205 -2.68 -19.98 -7.55
C ASN A 205 -1.73 -21.15 -7.83
N GLN A 206 -1.84 -22.26 -7.09
CA GLN A 206 -1.00 -23.45 -7.27
C GLN A 206 -1.32 -24.21 -8.56
N GLU A 207 -2.51 -24.04 -9.14
CA GLU A 207 -2.86 -24.59 -10.45
C GLU A 207 -2.17 -23.86 -11.61
N LYS A 208 -1.61 -22.66 -11.38
CA LYS A 208 -0.94 -21.89 -12.43
C LYS A 208 0.48 -22.42 -12.63
N ALA A 209 0.97 -22.34 -13.87
CA ALA A 209 2.31 -22.81 -14.24
C ALA A 209 3.44 -22.16 -13.42
N LEU A 210 3.27 -20.89 -13.04
CA LEU A 210 4.17 -20.15 -12.16
C LEU A 210 3.32 -19.42 -11.10
N PRO A 211 3.07 -20.05 -9.94
CA PRO A 211 2.32 -19.43 -8.85
C PRO A 211 2.96 -18.13 -8.40
N LYS A 212 2.15 -17.15 -8.02
CA LYS A 212 2.59 -15.82 -7.58
C LYS A 212 2.42 -15.64 -6.07
N PRO A 213 3.28 -14.87 -5.40
CA PRO A 213 3.11 -14.62 -3.97
C PRO A 213 1.76 -13.96 -3.67
N ILE A 214 1.01 -14.51 -2.72
CA ILE A 214 -0.20 -13.90 -2.17
C ILE A 214 0.14 -13.33 -0.79
N LEU A 215 -0.18 -12.07 -0.56
CA LEU A 215 0.00 -11.39 0.73
C LEU A 215 -1.35 -10.98 1.31
N LEU A 216 -1.44 -10.95 2.63
CA LEU A 216 -2.60 -10.42 3.36
C LEU A 216 -2.33 -9.02 3.91
N LYS A 217 -3.21 -8.05 3.63
CA LYS A 217 -3.10 -6.70 4.20
C LYS A 217 -4.04 -6.51 5.38
N ILE A 218 -3.48 -6.28 6.57
CA ILE A 218 -4.23 -6.23 7.84
C ILE A 218 -4.46 -4.80 8.35
N ALA A 219 -5.49 -4.63 9.18
CA ALA A 219 -5.72 -3.40 9.92
C ALA A 219 -4.78 -3.30 11.14
N PRO A 220 -4.43 -2.09 11.60
CA PRO A 220 -3.67 -1.89 12.84
C PRO A 220 -4.53 -2.05 14.10
N ASP A 221 -5.86 -1.99 13.93
CA ASP A 221 -6.86 -1.95 15.01
C ASP A 221 -7.27 -3.37 15.45
N LEU A 222 -6.29 -4.29 15.56
CA LEU A 222 -6.50 -5.67 15.99
C LEU A 222 -6.04 -5.87 17.43
N THR A 223 -6.71 -6.77 18.16
CA THR A 223 -6.26 -7.28 19.46
C THR A 223 -5.08 -8.24 19.29
N GLU A 224 -4.38 -8.57 20.38
CA GLU A 224 -3.29 -9.57 20.33
C GLU A 224 -3.79 -10.96 19.92
N GLU A 225 -4.96 -11.38 20.40
CA GLU A 225 -5.62 -12.63 20.01
C GLU A 225 -5.87 -12.67 18.49
N GLN A 226 -6.41 -11.58 17.93
CA GLN A 226 -6.61 -11.48 16.48
C GLN A 226 -5.27 -11.48 15.71
N LEU A 227 -4.19 -10.93 16.28
CA LEU A 227 -2.87 -11.01 15.65
C LEU A 227 -2.29 -12.43 15.71
N PHE A 228 -2.54 -13.21 16.76
CA PHE A 228 -2.23 -14.63 16.79
C PHE A 228 -3.03 -15.41 15.74
N ASP A 229 -4.32 -15.09 15.56
CA ASP A 229 -5.09 -15.68 14.47
C ASP A 229 -4.49 -15.39 13.10
N ILE A 230 -4.01 -14.17 12.85
CA ILE A 230 -3.29 -13.87 11.59
C ILE A 230 -2.09 -14.78 11.39
N ILE A 231 -1.29 -15.04 12.43
CA ILE A 231 -0.13 -15.94 12.36
C ILE A 231 -0.58 -17.37 12.01
N ASP A 232 -1.62 -17.88 12.66
CA ASP A 232 -2.18 -19.20 12.40
C ASP A 232 -2.71 -19.32 10.96
N ILE A 233 -3.46 -18.32 10.49
CA ILE A 233 -4.02 -18.29 9.14
C ILE A 233 -2.92 -18.36 8.09
N ILE A 234 -1.83 -17.62 8.25
CA ILE A 234 -0.69 -17.67 7.31
C ILE A 234 -0.03 -19.04 7.34
N LYS A 235 0.15 -19.61 8.55
CA LYS A 235 0.74 -20.94 8.71
C LYS A 235 -0.12 -22.02 8.05
N GLU A 236 -1.44 -21.91 8.12
CA GLU A 236 -2.39 -22.84 7.52
C GLU A 236 -2.44 -22.68 6.00
N THR A 237 -2.71 -21.46 5.53
CA THR A 237 -2.96 -21.15 4.12
C THR A 237 -1.69 -21.09 3.26
N LYS A 238 -0.51 -21.04 3.90
CA LYS A 238 0.80 -20.96 3.23
C LYS A 238 0.92 -19.78 2.25
N ILE A 239 0.18 -18.69 2.49
CA ILE A 239 0.38 -17.44 1.77
C ILE A 239 1.76 -16.86 2.09
N ALA A 240 2.30 -16.03 1.19
CA ALA A 240 3.70 -15.65 1.19
C ALA A 240 4.08 -14.64 2.29
N GLY A 241 3.12 -13.92 2.87
CA GLY A 241 3.39 -12.99 3.97
C GLY A 241 2.30 -11.95 4.18
N VAL A 242 2.64 -10.86 4.88
CA VAL A 242 1.68 -9.82 5.27
C VAL A 242 2.15 -8.41 4.96
N ILE A 243 1.16 -7.52 4.81
CA ILE A 243 1.35 -6.07 4.78
C ILE A 243 0.74 -5.46 6.04
N ALA A 244 1.60 -4.94 6.90
CA ALA A 244 1.25 -4.39 8.21
C ALA A 244 1.66 -2.91 8.26
N THR A 245 0.74 -1.94 8.16
CA THR A 245 -0.73 -2.08 8.21
C THR A 245 -1.46 -1.11 7.27
N ASN A 246 -2.78 -1.30 7.17
CA ASN A 246 -3.71 -0.32 6.63
C ASN A 246 -3.92 0.86 7.62
N THR A 247 -4.88 1.74 7.33
CA THR A 247 -5.24 2.90 8.17
C THR A 247 -5.93 2.51 9.48
N THR A 248 -5.78 3.34 10.53
CA THR A 248 -6.44 3.18 11.85
C THR A 248 -7.74 3.97 11.95
N ILE A 249 -8.70 3.50 12.75
CA ILE A 249 -9.86 4.30 13.15
C ILE A 249 -9.63 5.11 14.44
N SER A 250 -8.52 4.87 15.14
CA SER A 250 -8.14 5.64 16.32
C SER A 250 -7.96 7.13 15.98
N ARG A 251 -8.29 7.98 16.96
CA ARG A 251 -8.13 9.45 16.92
C ARG A 251 -7.33 9.98 18.11
N LYS A 252 -6.71 9.08 18.87
CA LYS A 252 -5.93 9.42 20.07
C LYS A 252 -4.75 10.30 19.70
N GLY A 253 -4.53 11.38 20.47
CA GLY A 253 -3.35 12.23 20.35
C GLY A 253 -3.34 13.21 19.17
N LEU A 254 -4.45 13.37 18.44
CA LEU A 254 -4.54 14.35 17.35
C LEU A 254 -4.57 15.79 17.88
N ARG A 255 -3.84 16.67 17.17
CA ARG A 255 -3.70 18.11 17.42
C ARG A 255 -4.56 18.97 16.49
N SER A 256 -5.06 18.41 15.39
CA SER A 256 -6.01 19.10 14.51
C SER A 256 -7.32 19.41 15.24
N ASN A 257 -8.05 20.43 14.76
CA ASN A 257 -9.35 20.79 15.34
C ASN A 257 -10.35 19.63 15.32
N LEU A 258 -11.30 19.65 16.26
CA LEU A 258 -12.27 18.57 16.46
C LEU A 258 -13.12 18.28 15.21
N ALA A 259 -13.53 19.29 14.46
CA ALA A 259 -14.33 19.09 13.24
C ALA A 259 -13.58 18.22 12.23
N LEU A 260 -12.27 18.45 12.05
CA LEU A 260 -11.44 17.67 11.16
C LEU A 260 -11.03 16.31 11.75
N ALA A 261 -10.74 16.25 13.05
CA ALA A 261 -10.37 15.01 13.73
C ALA A 261 -11.55 14.00 13.79
N ASN A 262 -12.78 14.48 13.84
CA ASN A 262 -14.01 13.68 13.87
C ASN A 262 -14.50 13.23 12.49
N GLU A 263 -13.78 13.57 11.41
CA GLU A 263 -14.10 13.06 10.08
C GLU A 263 -14.08 11.51 10.07
N LYS A 264 -15.11 10.92 9.46
CA LYS A 264 -15.22 9.47 9.31
C LYS A 264 -14.17 8.93 8.34
N GLY A 265 -13.69 7.71 8.59
CA GLY A 265 -12.78 6.96 7.72
C GLY A 265 -11.51 6.52 8.44
N GLY A 266 -10.54 6.05 7.67
CA GLY A 266 -9.23 5.64 8.18
C GLY A 266 -8.23 6.80 8.24
N LEU A 267 -7.47 6.86 9.34
CA LEU A 267 -6.36 7.78 9.58
C LEU A 267 -5.02 7.13 9.17
N SER A 268 -4.18 7.90 8.48
CA SER A 268 -2.82 7.56 8.11
C SER A 268 -1.86 8.72 8.33
N GLY A 269 -0.55 8.48 8.23
CA GLY A 269 0.50 9.46 8.49
C GLY A 269 1.12 9.28 9.87
N LYS A 270 1.82 10.30 10.37
CA LYS A 270 2.61 10.21 11.61
C LYS A 270 1.88 9.63 12.84
N PRO A 271 0.59 9.90 13.10
CA PRO A 271 -0.10 9.31 14.25
C PRO A 271 -0.20 7.78 14.21
N LEU A 272 0.04 7.15 13.05
CA LEU A 272 0.03 5.70 12.87
C LEU A 272 1.42 5.06 13.04
N THR A 273 2.51 5.84 13.18
CA THR A 273 3.89 5.33 13.21
C THR A 273 4.06 4.24 14.26
N ASP A 274 3.83 4.57 15.53
CA ASP A 274 4.10 3.68 16.66
C ASP A 274 3.24 2.42 16.57
N ARG A 275 1.91 2.57 16.40
CA ARG A 275 1.01 1.42 16.35
C ARG A 275 1.32 0.47 15.18
N SER A 276 1.64 1.02 14.01
CA SER A 276 2.00 0.15 12.88
C SER A 276 3.35 -0.56 13.09
N THR A 277 4.31 0.09 13.76
CA THR A 277 5.59 -0.55 14.13
C THR A 277 5.41 -1.63 15.20
N GLU A 278 4.55 -1.40 16.20
CA GLU A 278 4.19 -2.41 17.20
C GLU A 278 3.59 -3.66 16.56
N VAL A 279 2.65 -3.51 15.62
CA VAL A 279 2.02 -4.65 14.93
C VAL A 279 3.05 -5.44 14.11
N ILE A 280 3.98 -4.76 13.43
CA ILE A 280 5.10 -5.41 12.71
C ILE A 280 5.94 -6.23 13.68
N ARG A 281 6.35 -5.61 14.79
CA ARG A 281 7.18 -6.26 15.82
C ARG A 281 6.50 -7.48 16.40
N PHE A 282 5.22 -7.36 16.76
CA PHE A 282 4.42 -8.45 17.28
C PHE A 282 4.39 -9.63 16.31
N LEU A 283 4.02 -9.39 15.03
CA LEU A 283 3.96 -10.46 14.03
C LEU A 283 5.32 -11.13 13.81
N SER A 284 6.39 -10.33 13.72
CA SER A 284 7.76 -10.83 13.54
C SER A 284 8.20 -11.71 14.71
N GLU A 285 8.07 -11.22 15.95
CA GLU A 285 8.53 -11.92 17.15
C GLU A 285 7.67 -13.15 17.46
N LYS A 286 6.33 -13.00 17.44
CA LYS A 286 5.42 -14.08 17.82
C LYS A 286 5.33 -15.19 16.78
N SER A 287 5.57 -14.89 15.51
CA SER A 287 5.70 -15.93 14.47
C SER A 287 7.09 -16.57 14.43
N GLY A 288 8.07 -16.07 15.19
CA GLY A 288 9.46 -16.51 15.08
C GLY A 288 10.07 -16.21 13.70
N LYS A 289 9.68 -15.09 13.07
CA LYS A 289 10.08 -14.70 11.71
C LYS A 289 9.71 -15.73 10.63
N ALA A 290 8.59 -16.44 10.80
CA ALA A 290 8.19 -17.52 9.89
C ALA A 290 7.78 -17.04 8.48
N PHE A 291 7.45 -15.75 8.31
CA PHE A 291 7.08 -15.17 7.03
C PHE A 291 7.57 -13.72 6.90
N PRO A 292 7.87 -13.23 5.69
CA PRO A 292 8.25 -11.84 5.50
C PRO A 292 7.09 -10.86 5.69
N ILE A 293 7.42 -9.64 6.13
CA ILE A 293 6.46 -8.56 6.39
C ILE A 293 6.82 -7.33 5.55
N ILE A 294 5.82 -6.75 4.88
CA ILE A 294 5.92 -5.40 4.31
C ILE A 294 5.38 -4.39 5.34
N GLY A 295 6.27 -3.56 5.89
CA GLY A 295 5.96 -2.55 6.89
C GLY A 295 5.39 -1.26 6.30
N VAL A 296 4.22 -0.83 6.76
CA VAL A 296 3.48 0.33 6.20
C VAL A 296 2.81 1.11 7.32
N GLY A 297 2.84 2.44 7.23
CA GLY A 297 2.17 3.34 8.15
C GLY A 297 3.12 4.31 8.84
N GLY A 298 2.85 5.61 8.76
CA GLY A 298 3.60 6.62 9.51
C GLY A 298 5.07 6.88 9.10
N ILE A 299 5.55 6.31 7.99
CA ILE A 299 6.92 6.54 7.52
C ILE A 299 7.04 7.91 6.87
N HIS A 300 7.67 8.86 7.56
CA HIS A 300 7.95 10.25 7.13
C HIS A 300 9.46 10.57 7.14
N SER A 301 10.31 9.66 7.59
CA SER A 301 11.76 9.86 7.66
C SER A 301 12.52 8.56 7.40
N PRO A 302 13.84 8.63 7.13
CA PRO A 302 14.70 7.44 7.12
C PRO A 302 14.64 6.66 8.43
N HIS A 303 14.59 7.35 9.56
CA HIS A 303 14.51 6.72 10.88
C HIS A 303 13.24 5.87 11.02
N ASP A 304 12.08 6.38 10.62
CA ASP A 304 10.80 5.64 10.69
C ASP A 304 10.82 4.37 9.82
N ALA A 305 11.53 4.40 8.67
CA ALA A 305 11.69 3.24 7.81
C ALA A 305 12.61 2.18 8.44
N ILE A 306 13.72 2.63 9.02
CA ILE A 306 14.69 1.77 9.71
C ILE A 306 14.03 1.11 10.91
N GLU A 307 13.27 1.85 11.72
CA GLU A 307 12.57 1.31 12.88
C GLU A 307 11.63 0.15 12.50
N LYS A 308 10.97 0.23 11.34
CA LYS A 308 10.12 -0.85 10.84
C LYS A 308 10.92 -2.07 10.38
N ILE A 309 12.07 -1.85 9.75
CA ILE A 309 12.98 -2.93 9.34
C ILE A 309 13.55 -3.63 10.58
N GLU A 310 14.00 -2.85 11.57
CA GLU A 310 14.48 -3.35 12.86
C GLU A 310 13.36 -4.06 13.66
N ALA A 311 12.10 -3.63 13.52
CA ALA A 311 10.94 -4.34 14.05
C ALA A 311 10.64 -5.68 13.33
N GLY A 312 11.27 -5.96 12.18
CA GLY A 312 11.14 -7.22 11.45
C GLY A 312 10.53 -7.12 10.05
N ALA A 313 10.27 -5.92 9.54
CA ALA A 313 9.85 -5.76 8.15
C ALA A 313 11.00 -6.06 7.17
N SER A 314 10.73 -6.84 6.13
CA SER A 314 11.69 -7.11 5.04
C SER A 314 11.66 -6.02 3.97
N LEU A 315 10.52 -5.36 3.80
CA LEU A 315 10.28 -4.25 2.88
C LEU A 315 9.42 -3.19 3.59
N VAL A 316 9.39 -1.97 3.07
CA VAL A 316 8.52 -0.90 3.57
C VAL A 316 7.74 -0.22 2.46
N GLN A 317 6.55 0.33 2.75
CA GLN A 317 5.80 1.16 1.79
C GLN A 317 5.44 2.55 2.32
N LEU A 318 5.42 3.51 1.40
CA LEU A 318 5.08 4.91 1.67
C LEU A 318 3.72 5.30 1.07
N TYR A 319 3.02 6.21 1.75
CA TYR A 319 1.87 6.94 1.19
C TYR A 319 1.88 8.38 1.71
N THR A 320 1.49 8.58 2.98
CA THR A 320 1.31 9.92 3.55
C THR A 320 2.65 10.64 3.69
N GLY A 321 3.71 9.94 4.07
CA GLY A 321 5.07 10.48 4.04
C GLY A 321 5.49 11.00 2.67
N PHE A 322 5.16 10.28 1.59
CA PHE A 322 5.44 10.75 0.22
C PHE A 322 4.69 12.06 -0.10
N ILE A 323 3.45 12.22 0.37
CA ILE A 323 2.66 13.45 0.21
C ILE A 323 3.20 14.61 1.06
N TYR A 324 3.70 14.35 2.27
CA TYR A 324 4.15 15.41 3.17
C TYR A 324 5.62 15.78 2.98
N GLU A 325 6.47 14.83 2.59
CA GLU A 325 7.92 15.00 2.52
C GLU A 325 8.42 15.10 1.07
N GLY A 326 7.65 14.55 0.13
CA GLY A 326 7.93 14.58 -1.29
C GLY A 326 8.85 13.45 -1.78
N PRO A 327 9.22 13.48 -3.07
CA PRO A 327 9.96 12.38 -3.70
C PRO A 327 11.38 12.18 -3.21
N GLY A 328 11.97 13.18 -2.55
CA GLY A 328 13.29 13.04 -1.94
C GLY A 328 13.33 12.02 -0.79
N LEU A 329 12.18 11.64 -0.20
CA LEU A 329 12.12 10.75 0.95
C LEU A 329 12.65 9.35 0.63
N ILE A 330 12.32 8.79 -0.55
CA ILE A 330 12.75 7.44 -0.94
C ILE A 330 14.28 7.38 -1.02
N LYS A 331 14.89 8.38 -1.69
CA LYS A 331 16.35 8.52 -1.76
C LYS A 331 17.00 8.63 -0.39
N GLN A 332 16.40 9.40 0.52
CA GLN A 332 16.93 9.57 1.87
C GLN A 332 16.89 8.27 2.67
N ILE A 333 15.80 7.50 2.58
CA ILE A 333 15.68 6.18 3.21
C ILE A 333 16.78 5.26 2.67
N ASN A 334 16.88 5.13 1.34
CA ASN A 334 17.89 4.26 0.71
C ASN A 334 19.33 4.65 1.06
N LYS A 335 19.65 5.95 1.21
CA LYS A 335 20.97 6.38 1.68
C LYS A 335 21.26 5.92 3.11
N GLU A 336 20.28 6.07 4.00
CA GLU A 336 20.48 5.72 5.41
C GLU A 336 20.59 4.20 5.61
N LEU A 337 19.84 3.41 4.82
CA LEU A 337 19.98 1.94 4.80
C LEU A 337 21.39 1.52 4.39
N LEU A 338 21.92 2.09 3.30
CA LEU A 338 23.29 1.84 2.87
C LEU A 338 24.32 2.22 3.95
N LYS A 339 24.11 3.34 4.63
CA LYS A 339 25.00 3.80 5.71
C LYS A 339 25.00 2.85 6.90
N LYS A 340 23.85 2.25 7.22
CA LYS A 340 23.71 1.28 8.32
C LYS A 340 24.05 -0.16 7.93
N GLY A 341 24.25 -0.45 6.64
CA GLY A 341 24.43 -1.81 6.16
C GLY A 341 23.19 -2.69 6.32
N LEU A 342 22.00 -2.07 6.29
CA LEU A 342 20.70 -2.73 6.43
C LEU A 342 20.10 -3.14 5.10
#